data_AF-A0A4S2HQF4-F1
#
_entry.id   AF-A0A4S2HQF4-F1
#
_cell.length_a   1.000
_cell.length_b   1.000
_cell.length_c   1.000
_cell.angle_alpha   90.00
_cell.angle_beta   90.00
_cell.angle_gamma   90.00
#
_symmetry.space_group_name_H-M   'P 1'
#
loop_
_entity.id
_entity.type
_entity.pdbx_description
1 polymer ?
#
loop_
_entity_poly.entity_id
_entity_poly.type
_entity_poly.pdbx_seq_one_letter_code
_entity_poly.pdbx_strand_id
1 'polypeptide(L)'
;MATINIVLEGKNKGTKITGGTMLYANGWLSKNNISSYTVIDESNKDQYSFWKGALGVALFGSIGAVAGISGKNKKEYLIAIEWKDGDKSLILINDEYYKVFVKSMF
;
A
#
# COMPACT_ATOMS: atom_id res chain seq x y z
N MET A 1 9.98 -5.59 -13.42
CA MET A 1 10.25 -4.41 -12.57
C MET A 1 8.99 -4.09 -11.80
N ALA A 2 8.96 -4.30 -10.48
CA ALA A 2 7.83 -3.81 -9.68
C ALA A 2 7.91 -2.27 -9.68
N THR A 3 6.78 -1.63 -9.98
CA THR A 3 6.70 -0.16 -10.02
C THR A 3 6.40 0.32 -8.60
N ILE A 4 7.19 1.26 -8.08
CA ILE A 4 6.96 1.89 -6.76
C ILE A 4 5.89 2.99 -6.91
N ASN A 5 5.18 3.31 -5.83
CA ASN A 5 4.05 4.23 -5.81
C ASN A 5 2.93 3.76 -6.74
N ILE A 6 2.46 2.53 -6.52
CA ILE A 6 1.42 1.90 -7.33
C ILE A 6 0.43 1.14 -6.44
N VAL A 7 -0.79 1.00 -6.92
CA VAL A 7 -1.74 0.02 -6.42
C VAL A 7 -1.39 -1.33 -7.05
N LEU A 8 -0.89 -2.24 -6.23
CA LEU A 8 -0.54 -3.59 -6.65
C LEU A 8 -1.79 -4.42 -6.93
N GLU A 9 -2.77 -4.36 -6.02
CA GLU A 9 -3.89 -5.30 -5.99
C GLU A 9 -5.15 -4.66 -5.40
N GLY A 10 -6.31 -5.23 -5.71
CA GLY A 10 -7.61 -4.75 -5.23
C GLY A 10 -8.18 -3.56 -6.02
N LYS A 11 -9.01 -2.73 -5.37
CA LYS A 11 -9.64 -1.56 -6.01
C LYS A 11 -8.56 -0.63 -6.58
N ASN A 12 -8.75 -0.16 -7.81
CA ASN A 12 -7.80 0.68 -8.56
C ASN A 12 -6.46 -0.01 -8.90
N LYS A 13 -6.40 -1.34 -8.95
CA LYS A 13 -5.21 -2.12 -9.36
C LYS A 13 -4.54 -1.56 -10.63
N GLY A 14 -3.21 -1.48 -10.60
CA GLY A 14 -2.39 -0.98 -11.71
C GLY A 14 -2.31 0.55 -11.80
N THR A 15 -3.07 1.27 -10.96
CA THR A 15 -3.04 2.73 -10.92
C THR A 15 -1.77 3.23 -10.23
N LYS A 16 -1.06 4.16 -10.87
CA LYS A 16 0.05 4.87 -10.24
C LYS A 16 -0.48 5.86 -9.21
N ILE A 17 0.15 5.84 -8.04
CA ILE A 17 -0.14 6.77 -6.96
C ILE A 17 0.62 8.05 -7.28
N THR A 18 -0.11 9.15 -7.34
CA THR A 18 0.44 10.49 -7.55
C THR A 18 0.54 11.22 -6.22
N GLY A 19 1.62 11.97 -6.07
CA GLY A 19 1.96 12.69 -4.83
C GLY A 19 1.82 14.20 -4.99
N GLY A 20 1.68 14.87 -3.84
CA GLY A 20 1.49 16.31 -3.68
C GLY A 20 1.19 16.59 -2.20
N THR A 21 0.24 17.48 -1.92
CA THR A 21 -0.27 17.71 -0.54
C THR A 21 -1.02 16.49 0.02
N MET A 22 -1.67 15.73 -0.85
CA MET A 22 -2.38 14.48 -0.54
C MET A 22 -2.05 13.45 -1.62
N LEU A 23 -2.18 12.16 -1.29
CA LEU A 23 -1.99 11.09 -2.27
C LEU A 23 -3.28 10.79 -3.03
N TYR A 24 -3.14 10.53 -4.32
CA TYR A 24 -4.26 10.18 -5.20
C TYR A 24 -3.97 8.92 -6.01
N ALA A 25 -4.91 7.97 -5.97
CA ALA A 25 -4.84 6.68 -6.64
C ALA A 25 -6.21 6.33 -7.25
N ASN A 26 -6.69 7.18 -8.16
CA ASN A 26 -8.06 7.12 -8.68
C ASN A 26 -9.12 7.27 -7.55
N GLY A 27 -8.80 8.18 -6.63
CA GLY A 27 -9.48 8.43 -5.35
C GLY A 27 -8.49 9.03 -4.34
N TRP A 28 -8.96 9.90 -3.44
CA TRP A 28 -8.11 10.47 -2.40
C TRP A 28 -7.80 9.43 -1.33
N LEU A 29 -6.52 9.22 -1.06
CA LEU A 29 -6.06 8.37 0.04
C LEU A 29 -6.08 9.17 1.34
N SER A 30 -7.27 9.32 1.91
CA SER A 30 -7.53 10.07 3.14
C SER A 30 -8.50 9.34 4.06
N LYS A 31 -8.55 9.73 5.33
CA LYS A 31 -9.51 9.23 6.33
C LYS A 31 -10.98 9.32 5.88
N ASN A 32 -11.30 10.18 4.91
CA ASN A 32 -12.64 10.31 4.39
C ASN A 32 -13.07 9.08 3.59
N ASN A 33 -12.14 8.44 2.87
CA ASN A 33 -12.39 7.31 1.98
C ASN A 33 -11.87 5.98 2.56
N ILE A 34 -10.89 6.03 3.45
CA ILE A 34 -10.25 4.87 4.06
C ILE A 34 -10.89 4.60 5.42
N SER A 35 -11.33 3.35 5.61
CA SER A 35 -11.88 2.85 6.87
C SER A 35 -10.76 2.40 7.80
N SER A 36 -9.87 1.55 7.29
CA SER A 36 -8.74 1.01 8.03
C SER A 36 -7.54 0.82 7.10
N TYR A 37 -6.34 0.86 7.66
CA TYR A 37 -5.13 0.52 6.93
C TYR A 37 -4.18 -0.30 7.81
N THR A 38 -3.46 -1.22 7.20
CA THR A 38 -2.47 -2.07 7.86
C THR A 38 -1.15 -1.97 7.10
N VAL A 39 -0.10 -1.53 7.78
CA VAL A 39 1.26 -1.57 7.24
C VAL A 39 1.77 -3.01 7.37
N ILE A 40 2.04 -3.64 6.24
CA ILE A 40 2.52 -5.02 6.16
C ILE A 40 4.05 -4.99 6.25
N ASP A 41 4.56 -5.65 7.28
CA ASP A 41 5.99 -5.83 7.57
C ASP A 41 6.25 -7.28 7.99
N GLU A 42 7.51 -7.71 8.01
CA GLU A 42 7.89 -9.05 8.47
C GLU A 42 7.46 -9.34 9.91
N SER A 43 7.25 -8.29 10.70
CA SER A 43 6.80 -8.36 12.09
C SER A 43 5.29 -8.67 12.23
N ASN A 44 4.48 -8.45 11.18
CA ASN A 44 3.01 -8.52 11.21
C ASN A 44 2.44 -9.67 10.35
N LYS A 45 3.09 -10.83 10.37
CA LYS A 45 2.74 -12.00 9.54
C LYS A 45 1.31 -12.51 9.73
N ASP A 46 0.76 -12.41 10.93
CA ASP A 46 -0.59 -12.90 11.24
C ASP A 46 -1.67 -12.04 10.57
N GLN A 47 -1.57 -10.71 10.68
CA GLN A 47 -2.49 -9.78 10.01
C GLN A 47 -2.36 -9.88 8.48
N TYR A 48 -1.14 -10.13 8.00
CA TYR A 48 -0.88 -10.36 6.59
C TYR A 48 -1.64 -11.59 6.03
N SER A 49 -1.81 -12.66 6.80
CA SER A 49 -2.57 -13.84 6.37
C SER A 49 -4.05 -13.52 6.09
N PHE A 50 -4.65 -12.66 6.91
CA PHE A 50 -6.00 -12.14 6.70
C PHE A 50 -6.11 -11.38 5.37
N TRP A 51 -5.15 -10.49 5.11
CA TRP A 51 -5.13 -9.69 3.88
C TRP A 51 -4.82 -10.53 2.63
N LYS A 52 -3.98 -11.56 2.72
CA LYS A 52 -3.76 -12.54 1.64
C LYS A 52 -5.08 -13.16 1.19
N GLY A 53 -5.86 -13.66 2.15
CA GLY A 53 -7.14 -14.30 1.87
C GLY A 53 -8.15 -13.31 1.28
N ALA A 54 -8.20 -12.09 1.83
CA ALA A 54 -9.14 -11.07 1.40
C ALA A 54 -8.84 -10.47 0.02
N LEU A 55 -7.56 -10.30 -0.33
CA LEU A 55 -7.15 -9.69 -1.60
C LEU A 55 -6.91 -10.73 -2.70
N GLY A 56 -6.80 -12.02 -2.36
CA GLY A 56 -6.50 -13.10 -3.31
C GLY A 56 -5.05 -13.06 -3.83
N VAL A 57 -4.14 -12.48 -3.04
CA VAL A 57 -2.78 -12.13 -3.50
C VAL A 57 -1.74 -13.06 -2.90
N ALA A 58 -1.03 -13.76 -3.77
CA ALA A 58 0.24 -14.34 -3.40
C ALA A 58 1.29 -13.21 -3.37
N LEU A 59 1.54 -12.58 -2.22
CA LEU A 59 2.76 -11.77 -2.11
C LEU A 59 3.92 -12.76 -2.04
N PHE A 60 4.52 -12.97 -3.21
CA PHE A 60 5.63 -13.87 -3.46
C PHE A 60 6.85 -13.46 -2.65
N GLY A 61 6.96 -13.88 -1.38
CA GLY A 61 8.16 -13.69 -0.55
C GLY A 61 8.66 -12.23 -0.45
N SER A 62 7.81 -11.26 -0.79
CA SER A 62 8.29 -10.00 -1.34
C SER A 62 8.42 -8.88 -0.33
N ILE A 63 8.24 -9.09 0.98
CA ILE A 63 8.77 -8.09 1.93
C ILE A 63 10.29 -8.00 1.75
N GLY A 64 10.96 -9.14 1.51
CA GLY A 64 12.38 -9.20 1.12
C GLY A 64 12.67 -8.81 -0.33
N ALA A 65 11.74 -9.00 -1.28
CA ALA A 65 11.94 -8.55 -2.66
C ALA A 65 11.74 -7.04 -2.84
N VAL A 66 10.81 -6.44 -2.09
CA VAL A 66 10.57 -4.98 -1.98
C VAL A 66 11.83 -4.29 -1.47
N ALA A 67 12.53 -4.88 -0.49
CA ALA A 67 13.85 -4.41 -0.05
C ALA A 67 14.96 -4.45 -1.14
N GLY A 68 14.77 -5.16 -2.26
CA GLY A 68 15.71 -5.24 -3.38
C GLY A 68 15.24 -4.61 -4.69
N ILE A 69 13.99 -4.14 -4.79
CA ILE A 69 13.40 -3.59 -6.02
C ILE A 69 13.97 -2.20 -6.35
N SER A 70 14.32 -1.42 -5.33
CA SER A 70 14.96 -0.11 -5.51
C SER A 70 16.41 -0.15 -5.07
N GLY A 71 17.33 -0.35 -6.03
CA GLY A 71 18.79 -0.35 -5.83
C GLY A 71 19.39 0.98 -5.32
N LYS A 72 18.60 1.88 -4.73
CA LYS A 72 19.01 3.14 -4.11
C LYS A 72 18.21 3.39 -2.83
N ASN A 73 18.55 2.76 -1.70
CA ASN A 73 18.28 3.21 -0.30
C ASN A 73 16.87 3.75 0.06
N LYS A 74 15.85 3.58 -0.79
CA LYS A 74 14.52 4.13 -0.57
C LYS A 74 13.73 3.08 0.18
N LYS A 75 13.39 3.38 1.43
CA LYS A 75 12.44 2.57 2.19
C LYS A 75 11.13 2.49 1.43
N GLU A 76 10.64 1.27 1.27
CA GLU A 76 9.39 0.94 0.62
C GLU A 76 8.42 0.42 1.69
N TYR A 77 7.16 0.79 1.57
CA TYR A 77 6.10 0.47 2.50
C TYR A 77 4.97 -0.21 1.74
N LEU A 78 4.63 -1.40 2.20
CA LEU A 78 3.51 -2.17 1.70
C LEU A 78 2.33 -1.95 2.63
N ILE A 79 1.22 -1.42 2.11
CA ILE A 79 0.08 -1.03 2.93
C ILE A 79 -1.18 -1.64 2.34
N ALA A 80 -1.88 -2.42 3.15
CA ALA A 80 -3.22 -2.87 2.85
C ALA A 80 -4.22 -1.83 3.36
N ILE A 81 -5.19 -1.49 2.53
CA ILE A 81 -6.18 -0.46 2.76
C ILE A 81 -7.56 -1.10 2.64
N GLU A 82 -8.41 -0.83 3.62
CA GLU A 82 -9.84 -1.05 3.55
C GLU A 82 -10.53 0.27 3.26
N TRP A 83 -11.25 0.35 2.15
CA TRP A 83 -12.08 1.49 1.81
C TRP A 83 -13.36 1.45 2.63
N LYS A 84 -13.99 2.60 2.85
CA LYS A 84 -15.30 2.67 3.53
C LYS A 84 -16.41 1.95 2.78
N ASP A 85 -16.24 1.75 1.47
CA ASP A 85 -17.15 0.97 0.64
C ASP A 85 -17.04 -0.55 0.88
N GLY A 86 -16.11 -1.00 1.73
CA GLY A 86 -15.82 -2.42 2.01
C GLY A 86 -14.80 -3.05 1.05
N ASP A 87 -14.49 -2.35 -0.05
CA ASP A 87 -13.42 -2.74 -0.96
C ASP A 87 -12.05 -2.71 -0.28
N LYS A 88 -11.10 -3.46 -0.83
CA LYS A 88 -9.74 -3.55 -0.33
C LYS A 88 -8.73 -3.28 -1.42
N SER A 89 -7.61 -2.66 -1.07
CA SER A 89 -6.48 -2.41 -1.97
C SER A 89 -5.15 -2.68 -1.28
N LEU A 90 -4.17 -3.12 -2.07
CA LEU A 90 -2.78 -3.21 -1.64
C LEU A 90 -1.97 -2.19 -2.40
N ILE A 91 -1.30 -1.30 -1.67
CA ILE A 91 -0.45 -0.27 -2.25
C ILE A 91 1.00 -0.49 -1.86
N LEU A 92 1.90 -0.17 -2.79
CA LEU A 92 3.34 -0.12 -2.55
C LEU A 92 3.80 1.32 -2.77
N ILE A 93 4.29 1.96 -1.72
CA ILE A 93 4.70 3.36 -1.73
C ILE A 93 6.09 3.54 -1.11
N ASN A 94 6.79 4.61 -1.47
CA ASN A 94 8.07 4.96 -0.85
C ASN A 94 7.91 5.74 0.48
N ASP A 95 9.00 5.96 1.19
CA ASP A 95 9.05 6.74 2.44
C ASP A 95 8.44 8.16 2.34
N GLU A 96 8.69 8.85 1.23
CA GLU A 96 8.15 10.20 1.01
C GLU A 96 6.62 10.18 0.97
N TYR A 97 6.05 9.22 0.22
CA TYR A 97 4.60 9.05 0.07
C TYR A 97 4.00 8.51 1.36
N TYR A 98 4.69 7.61 2.06
CA TYR A 98 4.24 7.10 3.35
C TYR A 98 4.01 8.22 4.36
N LYS A 99 4.93 9.18 4.46
CA LYS A 99 4.77 10.36 5.33
C LYS A 99 3.53 11.18 4.97
N VAL A 100 3.25 11.38 3.68
CA VAL A 100 2.06 12.10 3.21
C VAL A 100 0.78 11.29 3.47
N PHE A 101 0.83 9.98 3.27
CA PHE A 101 -0.28 9.06 3.52
C PHE A 101 -0.69 9.10 5.00
N VAL A 102 0.26 8.90 5.91
CA VAL A 102 0.01 8.90 7.35
C VAL A 102 -0.55 10.25 7.79
N LYS A 103 0.00 11.37 7.29
CA LYS A 103 -0.55 12.71 7.55
C LYS A 103 -1.99 12.88 7.06
N SER A 104 -2.38 12.20 5.98
CA SER A 104 -3.74 12.24 5.43
C SER A 104 -4.73 11.32 6.17
N MET A 105 -4.23 10.45 7.07
CA MET A 105 -5.04 9.55 7.91
C MET A 105 -5.41 10.17 9.27
N PHE A 106 -4.69 11.21 9.71
CA PHE A 106 -4.93 11.92 10.97
C PHE A 106 -5.72 13.20 10.72
#